data_AF-A0A955TR09-F1
#
_entry.id   AF-A0A955TR09-F1
#
_cell.length_a   1.000
_cell.length_b   1.000
_cell.length_c   1.000
_cell.angle_alpha   90.00
_cell.angle_beta   90.00
_cell.angle_gamma   90.00
#
_symmetry.space_group_name_H-M   'P 1'
#
loop_
_entity.id
_entity.type
_entity.pdbx_description
1 polymer ?
#
loop_
_entity_poly.entity_id
_entity_poly.type
_entity_poly.pdbx_seq_one_letter_code
_entity_poly.pdbx_strand_id
1 'polypeptide(L)'
;TFGFSLHFMGETVIPPPHSPPHVDLLADHYVAPPVTVSTAEEAKMLASFLETVYLEWAEQPCPALDNETPRHVARDPQKRPHIATLINQMEEQDLGLQRTGQRAYDYGILRSHVGL
;
A
#
# COMPACT_ATOMS: atom_id res chain seq x y z
N THR A 1 0.37 -27.02 37.85
CA THR A 1 1.45 -26.17 37.31
C THR A 1 1.36 -26.20 35.80
N PHE A 2 0.91 -25.10 35.19
CA PHE A 2 0.84 -24.97 33.73
C PHE A 2 2.23 -24.59 33.21
N GLY A 3 2.90 -25.51 32.51
CA GLY A 3 4.15 -25.25 31.81
C GLY A 3 3.83 -24.86 30.38
N PHE A 4 4.05 -23.60 30.03
CA PHE A 4 4.02 -23.16 28.64
C PHE A 4 5.40 -23.45 28.04
N SER A 5 5.48 -24.40 27.11
CA SER A 5 6.65 -24.53 26.23
C SER A 5 6.51 -23.53 25.08
N LEU A 6 7.30 -22.46 25.12
CA LEU A 6 7.56 -21.65 23.93
C LEU A 6 8.39 -22.48 22.96
N HIS A 7 7.77 -22.96 21.88
CA HIS A 7 8.50 -23.45 20.73
C HIS A 7 8.93 -22.25 19.89
N PHE A 8 10.12 -21.71 20.17
CA PHE A 8 10.74 -20.69 19.33
C PHE A 8 11.25 -21.36 18.04
N MET A 9 10.41 -21.40 17.01
CA MET A 9 10.77 -21.87 15.67
C MET A 9 11.34 -20.69 14.86
N GLY A 10 12.51 -20.18 15.26
CA GLY A 10 12.96 -18.88 14.75
C GLY A 10 14.46 -18.62 14.72
N GLU A 11 15.33 -19.64 14.75
CA GLU A 11 16.76 -19.43 14.54
C GLU A 11 17.21 -19.99 13.20
N THR A 12 17.10 -19.17 12.15
CA THR A 12 18.03 -19.34 11.02
C THR A 12 19.41 -18.95 11.54
N VAL A 13 20.25 -19.95 11.84
CA VAL A 13 21.66 -19.78 12.27
C VAL A 13 22.51 -19.13 11.17
N ILE A 14 22.01 -19.14 9.94
CA ILE A 14 22.64 -18.53 8.78
C ILE A 14 22.10 -17.11 8.66
N PRO A 15 22.89 -16.08 8.99
CA PRO A 15 22.49 -14.71 8.72
C PRO A 15 22.27 -14.56 7.20
N PRO A 16 21.25 -13.79 6.76
CA PRO A 16 21.09 -13.50 5.35
C PRO A 16 22.41 -12.88 4.84
N PRO A 17 22.85 -13.23 3.62
CA PRO A 17 24.07 -12.66 3.06
C PRO A 17 23.87 -11.16 2.86
N HIS A 18 24.36 -10.36 3.80
CA HIS A 18 24.47 -8.92 3.70
C HIS A 18 25.93 -8.60 3.40
N SER A 19 26.23 -8.10 2.20
CA SER A 19 27.54 -7.52 1.92
C SER A 19 27.52 -6.10 2.48
N PRO A 20 28.26 -5.79 3.56
CA PRO A 20 28.29 -4.43 4.07
C PRO A 20 28.86 -3.52 2.97
N PRO A 21 28.29 -2.31 2.78
CA PRO A 21 28.88 -1.35 1.86
C PRO A 21 30.29 -0.99 2.35
N HIS A 22 31.22 -0.78 1.42
CA HIS A 22 32.53 -0.22 1.77
C HIS A 22 32.31 1.21 2.26
N VAL A 23 32.71 1.49 3.51
CA VAL A 23 32.63 2.82 4.12
C VAL A 23 34.03 3.20 4.56
N ASP A 24 34.55 4.30 4.02
CA ASP A 24 35.78 4.91 4.52
C ASP A 24 35.46 5.68 5.82
N LEU A 25 35.89 5.12 6.95
CA LEU A 25 35.66 5.71 8.28
C LEU A 25 36.55 6.93 8.56
N LEU A 26 37.56 7.17 7.73
CA LEU A 26 38.47 8.32 7.84
C LEU A 26 38.07 9.47 6.91
N ALA A 27 37.08 9.26 6.04
CA ALA A 27 36.56 10.31 5.19
C ALA A 27 35.81 11.37 6.02
N ASP A 28 36.05 12.65 5.71
CA ASP A 28 35.35 13.77 6.36
C ASP A 28 33.84 13.77 6.10
N HIS A 29 33.39 13.04 5.05
CA HIS A 29 31.99 12.94 4.67
C HIS A 29 31.67 11.56 4.08
N TYR A 30 30.53 11.00 4.51
CA TYR A 30 29.98 9.78 3.94
C TYR A 30 29.03 10.12 2.78
N VAL A 31 29.31 9.57 1.60
CA VAL A 31 28.37 9.61 0.46
C VAL A 31 27.70 8.25 0.35
N ALA A 32 26.45 8.16 0.78
CA ALA A 32 25.66 6.95 0.60
C ALA A 32 25.49 6.66 -0.90
N PRO A 33 25.74 5.41 -1.36
CA PRO A 33 25.42 5.05 -2.73
C PRO A 33 23.91 5.24 -2.98
N PRO A 34 23.50 5.73 -4.16
CA PRO A 34 22.10 5.92 -4.47
C PRO A 34 21.39 4.56 -4.47
N VAL A 35 20.32 4.45 -3.69
CA VAL A 35 19.43 3.29 -3.73
C VAL A 35 18.56 3.42 -4.97
N THR A 36 18.84 2.61 -5.99
CA THR A 36 18.01 2.51 -7.19
C THR A 36 16.98 1.40 -6.99
N VAL A 37 15.70 1.74 -6.99
CA VAL A 37 14.59 0.78 -7.00
C VAL A 37 14.25 0.46 -8.45
N SER A 38 14.07 -0.81 -8.79
CA SER A 38 13.59 -1.17 -10.13
C SER A 38 12.14 -0.73 -10.32
N THR A 39 11.74 -0.41 -11.56
CA THR A 39 10.33 -0.06 -11.86
C THR A 39 9.35 -1.16 -11.47
N ALA A 40 9.76 -2.43 -11.53
CA ALA A 40 8.96 -3.57 -11.10
C ALA A 40 8.77 -3.61 -9.57
N GLU A 41 9.83 -3.36 -8.80
CA GLU A 41 9.72 -3.29 -7.33
C GLU A 41 8.93 -2.07 -6.89
N GLU A 42 9.11 -0.93 -7.57
CA GLU A 42 8.33 0.27 -7.33
C GLU A 42 6.84 0.03 -7.56
N ALA A 43 6.47 -0.58 -8.69
CA ALA A 43 5.08 -0.92 -8.98
C ALA A 43 4.48 -1.85 -7.91
N LYS A 44 5.25 -2.85 -7.43
CA LYS A 44 4.82 -3.75 -6.37
C LYS A 44 4.61 -3.03 -5.04
N MET A 45 5.52 -2.12 -4.68
CA MET A 45 5.38 -1.33 -3.44
C MET A 45 4.17 -0.40 -3.51
N LEU A 46 3.98 0.30 -4.64
CA LEU A 46 2.83 1.16 -4.85
C LEU A 46 1.51 0.37 -4.81
N ALA A 47 1.46 -0.81 -5.43
CA ALA A 47 0.28 -1.66 -5.41
C ALA A 47 -0.13 -2.06 -3.98
N SER A 48 0.82 -2.55 -3.18
CA SER A 48 0.56 -2.95 -1.79
C SER A 48 0.17 -1.76 -0.90
N PHE A 49 0.79 -0.60 -1.12
CA PHE A 49 0.45 0.62 -0.41
C PHE A 49 -0.98 1.09 -0.73
N LEU A 50 -1.31 1.21 -2.01
CA LEU A 50 -2.64 1.66 -2.45
C LEU A 50 -3.75 0.69 -2.05
N GLU A 51 -3.48 -0.62 -2.09
CA GLU A 51 -4.42 -1.63 -1.58
C GLU A 51 -4.78 -1.35 -0.12
N THR A 52 -3.77 -1.14 0.73
CA THR A 52 -4.00 -0.84 2.15
C THR A 52 -4.80 0.45 2.32
N VAL A 53 -4.37 1.53 1.64
CA VAL A 53 -5.01 2.85 1.74
C VAL A 53 -6.46 2.82 1.27
N TYR A 54 -6.77 2.14 0.16
CA TYR A 54 -8.12 2.13 -0.39
C TYR A 54 -9.07 1.20 0.36
N LEU A 55 -8.57 0.08 0.89
CA LEU A 55 -9.36 -0.77 1.79
C LEU A 55 -9.67 -0.04 3.10
N GLU A 56 -8.71 0.70 3.66
CA GLU A 56 -8.95 1.54 4.83
C GLU A 56 -9.94 2.68 4.52
N TRP A 57 -9.77 3.38 3.40
CA TRP A 57 -10.69 4.43 2.97
C TRP A 57 -12.15 3.94 2.91
N ALA A 58 -12.39 2.70 2.46
CA ALA A 58 -13.73 2.14 2.38
C ALA A 58 -14.43 1.99 3.75
N GLU A 59 -13.66 1.91 4.83
CA GLU A 59 -14.11 1.70 6.21
C GLU A 59 -14.08 2.97 7.05
N GLN A 60 -13.40 4.02 6.60
CA GLN A 60 -13.23 5.26 7.34
C GLN A 60 -14.24 6.34 6.91
N PRO A 61 -14.70 7.19 7.83
CA PRO A 61 -15.46 8.39 7.51
C PRO A 61 -14.74 9.27 6.49
N CYS A 62 -15.43 9.64 5.41
CA CYS A 62 -14.85 10.47 4.37
C CYS A 62 -15.53 11.86 4.33
N PRO A 63 -14.79 12.97 4.41
CA PRO A 63 -15.37 14.31 4.29
C PRO A 63 -16.12 14.56 2.98
N ALA A 64 -15.72 13.89 1.89
CA ALA A 64 -16.41 13.97 0.60
C ALA A 64 -17.76 13.24 0.59
N LEU A 65 -18.05 12.42 1.61
CA LEU A 65 -19.27 11.63 1.77
C LEU A 65 -20.02 12.00 3.05
N ASP A 66 -20.05 13.29 3.40
CA ASP A 66 -20.72 13.79 4.62
C ASP A 66 -20.22 13.16 5.94
N ASN A 67 -18.93 12.76 5.98
CA ASN A 67 -18.31 11.99 7.06
C ASN A 67 -18.95 10.61 7.29
N GLU A 68 -19.61 10.05 6.28
CA GLU A 68 -20.03 8.65 6.25
C GLU A 68 -18.93 7.78 5.62
N THR A 69 -18.95 6.47 5.92
CA THR A 69 -18.04 5.51 5.28
C THR A 69 -18.51 5.19 3.86
N PRO A 70 -17.62 5.02 2.86
CA PRO A 70 -18.01 4.63 1.51
C PRO A 70 -18.89 3.38 1.45
N ARG A 71 -18.57 2.36 2.27
CA ARG A 71 -19.39 1.14 2.31
C ARG A 71 -20.81 1.38 2.81
N HIS A 72 -21.00 2.30 3.75
CA HIS A 72 -22.35 2.66 4.20
C HIS A 72 -23.11 3.38 3.10
N VAL A 73 -22.51 4.40 2.50
CA VAL A 73 -23.13 5.23 1.46
C VAL A 73 -23.48 4.41 0.21
N ALA A 74 -22.68 3.39 -0.13
CA ALA A 74 -22.92 2.52 -1.28
C ALA A 74 -24.20 1.68 -1.18
N ARG A 75 -24.76 1.54 0.03
CA ARG A 75 -26.04 0.85 0.25
C ARG A 75 -27.24 1.67 -0.21
N ASP A 76 -27.09 2.99 -0.29
CA ASP A 76 -28.13 3.88 -0.80
C ASP A 76 -28.04 3.96 -2.33
N PRO A 77 -29.05 3.46 -3.08
CA PRO A 77 -29.04 3.50 -4.55
C PRO A 77 -28.93 4.92 -5.13
N GLN A 78 -29.37 5.96 -4.41
CA GLN A 78 -29.29 7.34 -4.86
C GLN A 78 -27.88 7.91 -4.73
N LYS A 79 -27.13 7.48 -3.71
CA LYS A 79 -25.75 7.92 -3.46
C LYS A 79 -24.70 7.03 -4.15
N ARG A 80 -25.08 5.80 -4.56
CA ARG A 80 -24.22 4.84 -5.27
C ARG A 80 -23.47 5.42 -6.50
N PRO A 81 -24.09 6.23 -7.38
CA PRO A 81 -23.37 6.86 -8.51
C PRO A 81 -22.27 7.82 -8.07
N HIS A 82 -22.46 8.51 -6.95
CA HIS A 82 -21.47 9.47 -6.44
C HIS A 82 -20.17 8.77 -6.02
N ILE A 83 -20.27 7.61 -5.36
CA ILE A 83 -19.10 6.79 -5.02
C ILE A 83 -18.43 6.26 -6.29
N ALA A 84 -19.21 5.80 -7.28
CA ALA A 84 -18.64 5.33 -8.54
C ALA A 84 -17.85 6.45 -9.24
N THR A 85 -18.35 7.69 -9.24
CA THR A 85 -17.63 8.87 -9.75
C THR A 85 -16.35 9.13 -8.96
N LEU A 86 -16.38 9.04 -7.64
CA LEU A 86 -15.19 9.24 -6.80
C LEU A 86 -14.12 8.19 -7.08
N ILE A 87 -14.49 6.91 -7.22
CA ILE A 87 -13.55 5.85 -7.59
C ILE A 87 -12.99 6.06 -9.00
N ASN A 88 -13.80 6.53 -9.95
CA ASN A 88 -13.32 6.87 -11.29
C ASN A 88 -12.26 8.00 -11.24
N GLN A 89 -12.48 9.02 -10.41
CA GLN A 89 -11.50 10.10 -10.21
C GLN A 89 -10.20 9.59 -9.60
N MET A 90 -10.28 8.68 -8.63
CA MET A 90 -9.10 8.02 -8.05
C MET A 90 -8.32 7.22 -9.11
N GLU A 91 -9.03 6.48 -9.97
CA GLU A 91 -8.45 5.69 -11.06
C GLU A 91 -7.80 6.55 -12.15
N GLU A 92 -8.36 7.73 -12.45
CA GLU A 92 -7.78 8.72 -13.36
C GLU A 92 -6.50 9.37 -12.79
N GLN A 93 -6.43 9.50 -11.46
CA GLN A 93 -5.31 10.10 -10.72
C GLN A 93 -4.34 9.08 -10.13
N ASP A 94 -4.35 7.84 -10.64
CA ASP A 94 -3.51 6.76 -10.13
C ASP A 94 -2.02 7.12 -10.19
N LEU A 95 -1.34 7.02 -9.04
CA LEU A 95 0.08 7.35 -8.93
C LEU A 95 0.98 6.41 -9.77
N GLY A 96 0.56 5.17 -9.97
CA GLY A 96 1.24 4.22 -10.84
C GLY A 96 1.27 4.69 -12.28
N LEU A 97 0.18 5.27 -12.79
CA LEU A 97 0.14 5.79 -14.15
C LEU A 97 1.18 6.90 -14.36
N GLN A 98 1.33 7.79 -13.38
CA GLN A 98 2.30 8.90 -13.44
C GLN A 98 3.74 8.43 -13.35
N ARG A 99 4.02 7.38 -12.55
CA ARG A 99 5.38 6.94 -12.22
C ARG A 99 5.90 5.80 -13.10
N THR A 100 5.02 4.90 -13.50
CA THR A 100 5.37 3.63 -14.17
C THR A 100 4.64 3.44 -15.51
N GLY A 101 3.63 4.28 -15.82
CA GLY A 101 2.80 4.14 -17.01
C GLY A 101 1.73 3.04 -16.92
N GLN A 102 1.64 2.35 -15.77
CA GLN A 102 0.66 1.31 -15.48
C GLN A 102 -0.07 1.64 -14.19
N ARG A 103 -1.36 1.27 -14.09
CA ARG A 103 -2.11 1.45 -12.85
C ARG A 103 -1.44 0.66 -11.73
N ALA A 104 -1.22 1.31 -10.59
CA ALA A 104 -0.65 0.66 -9.42
C ALA A 104 -1.69 -0.21 -8.70
N TYR A 105 -2.98 0.09 -8.83
CA TYR A 105 -4.04 -0.64 -8.13
C TYR A 105 -5.18 -1.08 -9.05
N ASP A 106 -5.80 -2.22 -8.73
CA ASP A 106 -7.00 -2.71 -9.40
C ASP A 106 -8.26 -2.16 -8.72
N TYR A 107 -8.80 -1.08 -9.29
CA TYR A 107 -10.02 -0.43 -8.79
C TYR A 107 -11.28 -1.30 -8.93
N GLY A 108 -11.24 -2.42 -9.65
CA GLY A 108 -12.30 -3.43 -9.63
C GLY A 108 -12.43 -4.12 -8.27
N ILE A 109 -11.31 -4.32 -7.58
CA ILE A 109 -11.28 -4.84 -6.20
C ILE A 109 -11.95 -3.85 -5.26
N LEU A 110 -11.61 -2.55 -5.36
CA LEU A 110 -12.23 -1.52 -4.53
C LEU A 110 -13.73 -1.40 -4.78
N ARG A 111 -14.17 -1.39 -6.05
CA ARG A 111 -15.60 -1.38 -6.40
C ARG A 111 -16.34 -2.55 -5.75
N SER A 112 -15.80 -3.76 -5.90
CA SER A 112 -16.37 -4.96 -5.27
C SER A 112 -16.43 -4.83 -3.74
N HIS A 113 -15.40 -4.26 -3.13
CA HIS A 113 -15.29 -4.09 -1.68
C HIS A 113 -16.29 -3.08 -1.09
N VAL A 114 -16.64 -2.04 -1.84
CA VAL A 114 -17.71 -1.10 -1.46
C VAL A 114 -19.11 -1.56 -1.89
N GLY A 115 -19.21 -2.62 -2.70
CA GLY A 115 -20.48 -3.19 -3.17
C GLY A 115 -21.00 -2.61 -4.49
N LEU A 116 -20.11 -2.02 -5.30
CA LEU A 116 -20.39 -1.47 -6.63
C LEU A 116 -20.30 -2.48 -7.76
#